data_AF-A0A2V7AH71-F1
#
_entry.id   AF-A0A2V7AH71-F1
#
_cell.length_a   1.000
_cell.length_b   1.000
_cell.length_c   1.000
_cell.angle_alpha   90.00
_cell.angle_beta   90.00
_cell.angle_gamma   90.00
#
_symmetry.space_group_name_H-M   'P 1'
#
loop_
_entity.id
_entity.type
_entity.pdbx_description
1 polymer ?
#
loop_
_entity_poly.entity_id
_entity_poly.type
_entity_poly.pdbx_seq_one_letter_code
_entity_poly.pdbx_strand_id
1 'polypeptide(L)'
;MTDGWLFLLRWFHFLAGITWIGMLYYFNFVQVPFFAGADAPVRTGMITGGLVSRALWWFRWGAMLTFITGWLYLLHRIGQLGGVQSFFNTPYGWSIFIGGILGTLMWFNVWFIIWPAQQVVMASATRVKEGGQAIPEAAARGARGGVASRTNTMLSIPMLFFMGAASHFPGLFSPTARGMKSAMMIVFAIILVIVEGNAVVGPATPDKASAGKKLLSTVNGTLWAGFVLTAIFVIALKIIFG
;
A
#
# COMPACT_ATOMS: atom_id res chain seq x y z
N MET A 1 16.51 3.66 -28.89
CA MET A 1 15.21 2.98 -28.64
C MET A 1 14.87 2.83 -27.14
N THR A 2 15.78 3.07 -26.20
CA THR A 2 15.58 2.90 -24.75
C THR A 2 14.74 3.98 -24.07
N ASP A 3 14.82 5.23 -24.54
CA ASP A 3 14.24 6.36 -23.80
C ASP A 3 12.72 6.46 -23.97
N GLY A 4 12.21 6.20 -25.17
CA GLY A 4 10.77 6.12 -25.43
C GLY A 4 10.09 4.99 -24.65
N TRP A 5 10.75 3.84 -24.55
CA TRP A 5 10.27 2.71 -23.74
C TRP A 5 10.17 3.04 -22.25
N LEU A 6 11.22 3.63 -21.68
CA LEU A 6 11.22 4.06 -20.28
C LEU A 6 10.19 5.14 -20.00
N PHE A 7 9.94 6.03 -20.97
CA PHE A 7 8.87 7.02 -20.88
C PHE A 7 7.50 6.35 -20.85
N LEU A 8 7.22 5.40 -21.76
CA LEU A 8 5.96 4.66 -21.77
C LEU A 8 5.71 3.93 -20.45
N LEU A 9 6.70 3.18 -19.95
CA LEU A 9 6.60 2.50 -18.66
C LEU A 9 6.23 3.48 -17.53
N ARG A 10 6.91 4.64 -17.47
CA ARG A 10 6.63 5.67 -16.47
C ARG A 10 5.24 6.27 -16.62
N TRP A 11 4.82 6.54 -17.86
CA TRP A 11 3.52 7.12 -18.15
C TRP A 11 2.38 6.17 -17.72
N PHE A 12 2.46 4.88 -18.10
CA PHE A 12 1.51 3.88 -17.64
C PHE A 12 1.57 3.67 -16.12
N HIS A 13 2.76 3.70 -15.52
CA HIS A 13 2.91 3.63 -14.07
C HIS A 13 2.17 4.76 -13.36
N PHE A 14 2.23 5.99 -13.87
CA PHE A 14 1.48 7.11 -13.30
C PHE A 14 -0.03 6.95 -13.44
N LEU A 15 -0.53 6.61 -14.63
CA LEU A 15 -1.97 6.41 -14.85
C LEU A 15 -2.52 5.29 -13.96
N ALA A 16 -1.82 4.17 -13.89
CA ALA A 16 -2.18 3.04 -13.03
C ALA A 16 -2.07 3.41 -11.54
N GLY A 17 -1.01 4.12 -11.15
CA GLY A 17 -0.75 4.52 -9.78
C GLY A 17 -1.79 5.49 -9.25
N ILE A 18 -2.19 6.48 -10.05
CA ILE A 18 -3.29 7.41 -9.73
C ILE A 18 -4.59 6.63 -9.55
N THR A 19 -4.89 5.69 -10.46
CA THR A 19 -6.09 4.85 -10.36
C THR A 19 -6.07 4.02 -9.08
N TRP A 20 -4.94 3.39 -8.77
CA TRP A 20 -4.79 2.53 -7.60
C TRP A 20 -4.90 3.31 -6.29
N ILE A 21 -4.05 4.31 -6.09
CA ILE A 21 -4.01 5.09 -4.85
C ILE A 21 -5.28 5.95 -4.71
N GLY A 22 -5.84 6.45 -5.83
CA GLY A 22 -7.14 7.12 -5.83
C GLY A 22 -8.26 6.21 -5.32
N MET A 23 -8.33 4.97 -5.80
CA MET A 23 -9.32 4.00 -5.29
C MET A 23 -9.06 3.62 -3.84
N LEU A 24 -7.79 3.49 -3.42
CA LEU A 24 -7.43 3.25 -2.02
C LEU A 24 -7.98 4.34 -1.11
N TYR A 25 -7.80 5.61 -1.49
CA TYR A 25 -8.28 6.76 -0.73
C TYR A 25 -9.79 6.89 -0.78
N TYR A 26 -10.42 6.60 -1.93
CA TYR A 26 -11.88 6.50 -2.03
C TYR A 26 -12.44 5.50 -1.01
N PHE A 27 -11.86 4.30 -0.91
CA PHE A 27 -12.34 3.31 0.06
C PHE A 27 -12.20 3.79 1.50
N ASN A 28 -11.04 4.35 1.87
CA ASN A 28 -10.74 4.69 3.26
C ASN A 28 -11.36 6.00 3.72
N PHE A 29 -11.47 7.00 2.86
CA PHE A 29 -11.93 8.35 3.22
C PHE A 29 -13.39 8.61 2.87
N VAL A 30 -13.96 7.86 1.92
CA VAL A 30 -15.32 8.09 1.43
C VAL A 30 -16.21 6.88 1.68
N GLN A 31 -15.93 5.73 1.06
CA GLN A 31 -16.85 4.60 1.06
C GLN A 31 -17.04 3.99 2.46
N VAL A 32 -15.94 3.71 3.18
CA VAL A 32 -16.02 3.10 4.52
C VAL A 32 -16.69 4.02 5.54
N PRO A 33 -16.31 5.32 5.65
CA PRO A 33 -17.03 6.25 6.51
C PRO A 33 -18.52 6.39 6.16
N PHE A 34 -18.85 6.46 4.87
CA PHE A 34 -20.24 6.48 4.41
C PHE A 34 -21.00 5.21 4.84
N PHE A 35 -20.42 4.02 4.67
CA PHE A 35 -21.03 2.76 5.12
C PHE A 35 -21.16 2.69 6.65
N ALA A 36 -20.31 3.35 7.43
CA ALA A 36 -20.48 3.38 8.88
C ALA A 36 -21.75 4.10 9.32
N GLY A 37 -22.17 5.14 8.58
CA GLY A 37 -23.40 5.91 8.86
C GLY A 37 -24.64 5.48 8.05
N ALA A 38 -24.50 4.65 7.02
CA ALA A 38 -25.60 4.25 6.16
C ALA A 38 -26.40 3.06 6.70
N ASP A 39 -27.72 3.08 6.46
CA ASP A 39 -28.62 1.97 6.79
C ASP A 39 -28.24 0.67 6.06
N ALA A 40 -28.57 -0.46 6.67
CA ALA A 40 -28.23 -1.78 6.12
C ALA A 40 -28.72 -2.00 4.67
N PRO A 41 -29.97 -1.63 4.29
CA PRO A 41 -30.43 -1.79 2.91
C PRO A 41 -29.63 -0.97 1.90
N VAL A 42 -29.19 0.25 2.25
CA VAL A 42 -28.38 1.11 1.37
C VAL A 42 -27.02 0.46 1.09
N ARG A 43 -26.35 -0.04 2.14
CA ARG A 43 -25.06 -0.74 2.00
C ARG A 43 -25.19 -1.99 1.12
N THR A 44 -26.16 -2.84 1.42
CA THR A 44 -26.42 -4.06 0.65
C THR A 44 -26.77 -3.72 -0.80
N GLY A 45 -27.54 -2.66 -1.03
CA GLY A 45 -27.84 -2.14 -2.36
C GLY A 45 -26.59 -1.74 -3.14
N MET A 46 -25.65 -1.01 -2.53
CA MET A 46 -24.41 -0.60 -3.20
C MET A 46 -23.44 -1.76 -3.46
N ILE A 47 -23.38 -2.73 -2.53
CA ILE A 47 -22.56 -3.93 -2.69
C ILE A 47 -23.11 -4.81 -3.83
N THR A 48 -24.40 -5.13 -3.79
CA THR A 48 -25.05 -6.04 -4.74
C THR A 48 -25.41 -5.36 -6.07
N GLY A 49 -25.53 -4.04 -6.09
CA GLY A 49 -25.77 -3.23 -7.30
C GLY A 49 -24.52 -2.98 -8.14
N GLY A 50 -23.36 -3.49 -7.71
CA GLY A 50 -22.13 -3.53 -8.52
C GLY A 50 -21.21 -2.32 -8.39
N LEU A 51 -21.53 -1.33 -7.56
CA LEU A 51 -20.63 -0.19 -7.31
C LEU A 51 -19.32 -0.66 -6.66
N VAL A 52 -19.43 -1.47 -5.59
CA VAL A 52 -18.26 -1.98 -4.86
C VAL A 52 -17.41 -2.91 -5.72
N SER A 53 -18.02 -3.80 -6.51
CA SER A 53 -17.28 -4.73 -7.36
C SER A 53 -16.51 -4.01 -8.48
N ARG A 54 -17.08 -2.96 -9.09
CA ARG A 54 -16.40 -2.11 -10.08
C ARG A 54 -15.23 -1.35 -9.47
N ALA A 55 -15.43 -0.73 -8.31
CA ALA A 55 -14.35 -0.03 -7.61
C ALA A 55 -13.19 -0.99 -7.26
N LEU A 56 -13.50 -2.19 -6.76
CA LEU A 56 -12.50 -3.21 -6.44
C LEU A 56 -11.76 -3.74 -7.67
N TRP A 57 -12.43 -3.82 -8.82
CA TRP A 57 -11.79 -4.21 -10.08
C TRP A 57 -10.70 -3.20 -10.47
N TRP A 58 -11.04 -1.90 -10.49
CA TRP A 58 -10.10 -0.83 -10.81
C TRP A 58 -8.96 -0.74 -9.79
N PHE A 59 -9.27 -0.91 -8.50
CA PHE A 59 -8.28 -0.95 -7.44
C PHE A 59 -7.25 -2.06 -7.64
N ARG A 60 -7.70 -3.30 -7.91
CA ARG A 60 -6.83 -4.47 -8.09
C ARG A 60 -5.95 -4.36 -9.33
N TRP A 61 -6.55 -4.02 -10.47
CA TRP A 61 -5.83 -3.98 -11.74
C TRP A 61 -4.99 -2.72 -11.88
N GLY A 62 -5.42 -1.60 -11.30
CA GLY A 62 -4.57 -0.43 -11.08
C GLY A 62 -3.32 -0.81 -10.27
N ALA A 63 -3.48 -1.55 -9.17
CA ALA A 63 -2.35 -2.03 -8.37
C ALA A 63 -1.41 -2.94 -9.17
N MET A 64 -1.96 -3.92 -9.89
CA MET A 64 -1.18 -4.86 -10.69
C MET A 64 -0.38 -4.15 -11.79
N LEU A 65 -1.03 -3.25 -12.55
CA LEU A 65 -0.37 -2.53 -13.62
C LEU A 65 0.71 -1.58 -13.08
N THR A 66 0.46 -0.91 -11.95
CA THR A 66 1.46 -0.08 -11.25
C THR A 66 2.67 -0.91 -10.85
N PHE A 67 2.44 -2.07 -10.22
CA PHE A 67 3.49 -2.99 -9.79
C PHE A 67 4.35 -3.45 -10.98
N ILE A 68 3.73 -3.98 -12.03
CA ILE A 68 4.45 -4.49 -13.22
C ILE A 68 5.25 -3.38 -13.90
N THR A 69 4.60 -2.25 -14.22
CA THR A 69 5.27 -1.14 -14.91
C THR A 69 6.40 -0.54 -14.08
N GLY A 70 6.22 -0.46 -12.75
CA GLY A 70 7.22 0.05 -11.82
C GLY A 70 8.47 -0.84 -11.74
N TRP A 71 8.28 -2.14 -11.58
CA TRP A 71 9.41 -3.09 -11.53
C TRP A 71 10.11 -3.23 -12.88
N LEU A 72 9.36 -3.26 -14.00
CA LEU A 72 9.97 -3.23 -15.33
C LEU A 72 10.82 -1.98 -15.52
N TYR A 73 10.31 -0.80 -15.13
CA TYR A 73 11.05 0.45 -15.19
C TYR A 73 12.32 0.39 -14.31
N LEU A 74 12.18 -0.10 -13.08
CA LEU A 74 13.28 -0.19 -12.13
C LEU A 74 14.39 -1.13 -12.62
N LEU A 75 14.04 -2.31 -13.15
CA LEU A 75 15.01 -3.27 -13.70
C LEU A 75 15.80 -2.68 -14.88
N HIS A 76 15.15 -1.93 -15.76
CA HIS A 76 15.85 -1.23 -16.84
C HIS A 76 16.78 -0.14 -16.30
N ARG A 77 16.34 0.63 -15.29
CA ARG A 77 17.19 1.66 -14.65
C ARG A 77 18.40 1.05 -13.94
N ILE A 78 18.25 -0.12 -13.32
CA ILE A 78 19.37 -0.87 -12.74
C ILE A 78 20.38 -1.23 -13.84
N GLY A 79 19.90 -1.75 -14.99
CA GLY A 79 20.76 -2.03 -16.14
C GLY A 79 21.50 -0.80 -16.67
N GLN A 80 20.80 0.32 -16.85
CA GLN A 80 21.38 1.58 -17.33
C GLN A 80 22.45 2.15 -16.39
N LEU A 81 22.33 1.90 -15.09
CA LEU A 81 23.31 2.34 -14.10
C LEU A 81 24.51 1.39 -13.98
N GLY A 82 24.57 0.30 -14.75
CA GLY A 82 25.67 -0.67 -14.69
C GLY A 82 25.46 -1.76 -13.63
N GLY A 83 24.21 -2.05 -13.26
CA GLY A 83 23.84 -3.16 -12.39
C GLY A 83 23.49 -2.76 -10.96
N VAL A 84 23.17 -3.78 -10.14
CA VAL A 84 22.61 -3.64 -8.78
C VAL A 84 23.56 -2.86 -7.87
N GLN A 85 24.86 -3.13 -7.94
CA GLN A 85 25.85 -2.46 -7.10
C GLN A 85 25.89 -0.95 -7.38
N SER A 86 25.95 -0.57 -8.66
CA SER A 86 25.96 0.84 -9.07
C SER A 86 24.64 1.54 -8.74
N PHE A 87 23.51 0.85 -8.87
CA PHE A 87 22.21 1.37 -8.46
C PHE A 87 22.18 1.76 -6.96
N PHE A 88 22.61 0.85 -6.07
CA PHE A 88 22.67 1.11 -4.62
C PHE A 88 23.85 2.00 -4.18
N ASN A 89 24.69 2.46 -5.11
CA ASN A 89 25.66 3.53 -4.87
C ASN A 89 25.07 4.93 -5.12
N THR A 90 23.81 5.03 -5.55
CA THR A 90 23.15 6.31 -5.80
C THR A 90 22.05 6.62 -4.79
N PRO A 91 21.86 7.91 -4.40
CA PRO A 91 20.71 8.32 -3.58
C PRO A 91 19.36 7.99 -4.25
N TYR A 92 19.30 8.13 -5.58
CA TYR A 92 18.17 7.73 -6.41
C TYR A 92 17.79 6.26 -6.15
N GLY A 93 18.77 5.36 -6.20
CA GLY A 93 18.53 3.92 -6.11
C GLY A 93 17.90 3.51 -4.79
N TRP A 94 18.41 4.01 -3.67
CA TRP A 94 17.81 3.79 -2.36
C TRP A 94 16.40 4.37 -2.22
N SER A 95 16.21 5.62 -2.66
CA SER A 95 14.91 6.29 -2.53
C SER A 95 13.83 5.55 -3.33
N ILE A 96 14.12 5.24 -4.60
CA ILE A 96 13.16 4.55 -5.45
C ILE A 96 12.95 3.09 -5.00
N PHE A 97 13.99 2.44 -4.45
CA PHE A 97 13.88 1.08 -3.91
C PHE A 97 12.98 1.02 -2.68
N ILE A 98 13.16 1.93 -1.71
CA ILE A 98 12.31 2.01 -0.52
C ILE A 98 10.84 2.22 -0.94
N GLY A 99 10.59 3.20 -1.81
CA GLY A 99 9.25 3.42 -2.36
C GLY A 99 8.69 2.18 -3.07
N GLY A 100 9.50 1.53 -3.92
CA GLY A 100 9.12 0.35 -4.68
C GLY A 100 8.77 -0.86 -3.80
N ILE A 101 9.50 -1.10 -2.70
CA ILE A 101 9.22 -2.18 -1.76
C ILE A 101 7.94 -1.90 -0.96
N LEU A 102 7.75 -0.66 -0.49
CA LEU A 102 6.50 -0.27 0.18
C LEU A 102 5.29 -0.49 -0.75
N GLY A 103 5.40 -0.04 -2.01
CA GLY A 103 4.38 -0.32 -3.02
C GLY A 103 4.18 -1.81 -3.30
N THR A 104 5.24 -2.63 -3.27
CA THR A 104 5.13 -4.08 -3.46
C THR A 104 4.36 -4.77 -2.34
N LEU A 105 4.63 -4.41 -1.08
CA LEU A 105 3.88 -4.92 0.06
C LEU A 105 2.42 -4.51 -0.01
N MET A 106 2.16 -3.25 -0.36
CA MET A 106 0.80 -2.77 -0.56
C MET A 106 0.07 -3.55 -1.65
N TRP A 107 0.72 -3.81 -2.79
CA TRP A 107 0.18 -4.61 -3.88
C TRP A 107 -0.15 -6.04 -3.41
N PHE A 108 0.74 -6.65 -2.62
CA PHE A 108 0.51 -7.97 -2.03
C PHE A 108 -0.75 -7.95 -1.14
N ASN A 109 -0.90 -6.95 -0.27
CA ASN A 109 -2.08 -6.78 0.56
C ASN A 109 -3.37 -6.65 -0.27
N VAL A 110 -3.33 -5.95 -1.42
CA VAL A 110 -4.48 -5.85 -2.34
C VAL A 110 -4.93 -7.22 -2.84
N TRP A 111 -3.99 -8.01 -3.36
CA TRP A 111 -4.32 -9.25 -4.07
C TRP A 111 -4.56 -10.44 -3.14
N PHE A 112 -3.84 -10.52 -2.03
CA PHE A 112 -3.83 -11.71 -1.19
C PHE A 112 -4.59 -11.55 0.13
N ILE A 113 -4.90 -10.32 0.56
CA ILE A 113 -5.63 -10.07 1.81
C ILE A 113 -6.96 -9.37 1.53
N ILE A 114 -6.93 -8.20 0.89
CA ILE A 114 -8.10 -7.34 0.70
C ILE A 114 -9.07 -8.01 -0.27
N TRP A 115 -8.61 -8.42 -1.45
CA TRP A 115 -9.50 -9.00 -2.45
C TRP A 115 -10.21 -10.29 -1.98
N PRO A 116 -9.51 -11.31 -1.45
CA PRO A 116 -10.17 -12.53 -0.97
C PRO A 116 -11.16 -12.26 0.17
N ALA A 117 -10.88 -11.27 1.02
CA ALA A 117 -11.82 -10.84 2.06
C ALA A 117 -13.08 -10.21 1.43
N GLN A 118 -12.91 -9.31 0.46
CA GLN A 118 -14.03 -8.64 -0.20
C GLN A 118 -14.90 -9.61 -1.01
N GLN A 119 -14.34 -10.65 -1.60
CA GLN A 119 -15.13 -11.70 -2.27
C GLN A 119 -16.14 -12.34 -1.30
N VAL A 120 -15.70 -12.67 -0.08
CA VAL A 120 -16.59 -13.28 0.94
C VAL A 120 -17.62 -12.28 1.44
N VAL A 121 -17.23 -11.01 1.65
CA VAL A 121 -18.17 -9.94 2.06
C VAL A 121 -19.25 -9.72 1.00
N MET A 122 -18.87 -9.63 -0.28
CA MET A 122 -19.83 -9.46 -1.38
C MET A 122 -20.74 -10.67 -1.53
N ALA A 123 -20.20 -11.90 -1.44
CA ALA A 123 -21.00 -13.12 -1.49
C ALA A 123 -22.02 -13.20 -0.32
N SER A 124 -21.60 -12.78 0.88
CA SER A 124 -22.49 -12.70 2.04
C SER A 124 -23.61 -11.69 1.83
N ALA A 125 -23.30 -10.51 1.28
CA ALA A 125 -24.29 -9.48 1.03
C ALA A 125 -25.32 -9.92 -0.03
N THR A 126 -24.89 -10.61 -1.09
CA THR A 126 -25.78 -11.21 -2.09
C THR A 126 -26.71 -12.24 -1.45
N ARG A 127 -26.16 -13.17 -0.64
CA ARG A 127 -26.97 -14.19 0.04
C ARG A 127 -28.04 -13.60 0.96
N VAL A 128 -27.68 -12.56 1.73
CA VAL A 128 -28.64 -11.85 2.60
C VAL A 128 -29.74 -11.17 1.78
N LYS A 129 -29.39 -10.56 0.64
CA LYS A 129 -30.37 -9.94 -0.27
C LYS A 129 -31.37 -10.96 -0.84
N GLU A 130 -30.93 -12.18 -1.07
CA GLU A 130 -31.76 -13.29 -1.56
C GLU A 130 -32.60 -13.97 -0.46
N GLY A 131 -32.59 -13.46 0.78
CA GLY A 131 -33.34 -13.99 1.91
C GLY A 131 -32.61 -15.07 2.71
N GLY A 132 -31.34 -15.35 2.41
CA GLY A 132 -30.50 -16.27 3.15
C GLY A 132 -29.81 -15.64 4.36
N GLN A 133 -29.11 -16.46 5.15
CA GLN A 133 -28.30 -15.98 6.28
C GLN A 133 -26.93 -15.46 5.83
N ALA A 134 -26.36 -14.50 6.56
CA ALA A 134 -25.01 -14.02 6.32
C ALA A 134 -23.96 -15.14 6.48
N ILE A 135 -22.87 -15.06 5.72
CA ILE A 135 -21.73 -15.97 5.88
C ILE A 135 -21.06 -15.65 7.24
N PRO A 136 -20.92 -16.63 8.16
CA PRO A 136 -20.44 -16.38 9.53
C PRO A 136 -19.10 -15.64 9.60
N GLU A 137 -18.15 -15.98 8.72
CA GLU A 137 -16.81 -15.40 8.70
C GLU A 137 -16.70 -14.07 7.92
N ALA A 138 -17.75 -13.62 7.24
CA ALA A 138 -17.69 -12.45 6.37
C ALA A 138 -17.30 -11.17 7.13
N ALA A 139 -17.86 -10.98 8.33
CA ALA A 139 -17.54 -9.81 9.16
C ALA A 139 -16.07 -9.80 9.59
N ALA A 140 -15.54 -10.95 10.05
CA ALA A 140 -14.15 -11.06 10.48
C ALA A 140 -13.17 -10.86 9.31
N ARG A 141 -13.48 -11.42 8.13
CA ARG A 141 -12.70 -11.20 6.91
C ARG A 141 -12.75 -9.73 6.47
N GLY A 142 -13.92 -9.12 6.47
CA GLY A 142 -14.10 -7.71 6.15
C GLY A 142 -13.28 -6.79 7.06
N ALA A 143 -13.28 -7.06 8.37
CA ALA A 143 -12.46 -6.32 9.33
C ALA A 143 -10.96 -6.44 9.03
N ARG A 144 -10.47 -7.65 8.71
CA ARG A 144 -9.07 -7.87 8.31
C ARG A 144 -8.73 -7.15 7.01
N GLY A 145 -9.59 -7.22 6.00
CA GLY A 145 -9.42 -6.46 4.75
C GLY A 145 -9.39 -4.94 4.99
N GLY A 146 -10.21 -4.44 5.91
CA GLY A 146 -10.20 -3.04 6.34
C GLY A 146 -8.87 -2.61 6.98
N VAL A 147 -8.32 -3.42 7.89
CA VAL A 147 -7.01 -3.15 8.51
C VAL A 147 -5.89 -3.14 7.47
N ALA A 148 -5.88 -4.10 6.54
CA ALA A 148 -4.90 -4.12 5.45
C ALA A 148 -5.02 -2.90 4.53
N SER A 149 -6.25 -2.48 4.21
CA SER A 149 -6.51 -1.26 3.40
C SER A 149 -6.01 0.02 4.09
N ARG A 150 -6.22 0.13 5.41
CA ARG A 150 -5.70 1.26 6.21
C ARG A 150 -4.19 1.23 6.34
N THR A 151 -3.60 0.05 6.49
CA THR A 151 -2.14 -0.14 6.45
C THR A 151 -1.59 0.34 5.12
N ASN A 152 -2.20 -0.05 4.00
CA ASN A 152 -1.81 0.45 2.68
C ASN A 152 -1.92 1.97 2.56
N THR A 153 -2.97 2.58 3.12
CA THR A 153 -3.17 4.04 3.12
C THR A 153 -2.10 4.75 3.96
N MET A 154 -1.69 4.15 5.07
CA MET A 154 -0.59 4.64 5.89
C MET A 154 0.76 4.52 5.15
N LEU A 155 1.02 3.37 4.52
CA LEU A 155 2.22 3.09 3.76
C LEU A 155 2.35 3.90 2.45
N SER A 156 1.22 4.32 1.85
CA SER A 156 1.25 5.12 0.63
C SER A 156 1.93 6.47 0.84
N ILE A 157 1.92 7.01 2.06
CA ILE A 157 2.54 8.30 2.41
C ILE A 157 4.08 8.22 2.30
N PRO A 158 4.79 7.36 3.06
CA PRO A 158 6.25 7.21 2.89
C PRO A 158 6.60 6.70 1.49
N MET A 159 5.78 5.84 0.90
CA MET A 159 6.00 5.35 -0.48
C MET A 159 6.07 6.51 -1.48
N LEU A 160 5.06 7.38 -1.51
CA LEU A 160 5.01 8.53 -2.42
C LEU A 160 6.13 9.54 -2.11
N PHE A 161 6.44 9.75 -0.83
CA PHE A 161 7.55 10.60 -0.42
C PHE A 161 8.88 10.11 -1.01
N PHE A 162 9.21 8.83 -0.85
CA PHE A 162 10.48 8.28 -1.34
C PHE A 162 10.53 8.19 -2.87
N MET A 163 9.41 7.87 -3.53
CA MET A 163 9.35 7.88 -5.00
C MET A 163 9.54 9.30 -5.57
N GLY A 164 8.94 10.33 -4.94
CA GLY A 164 9.15 11.73 -5.31
C GLY A 164 10.57 12.21 -5.02
N ALA A 165 11.10 11.89 -3.83
CA ALA A 165 12.45 12.26 -3.41
C ALA A 165 13.53 11.70 -4.36
N ALA A 166 13.31 10.52 -4.95
CA ALA A 166 14.29 9.91 -5.85
C ALA A 166 14.74 10.84 -7.00
N SER A 167 13.84 11.66 -7.54
CA SER A 167 14.15 12.59 -8.65
C SER A 167 14.23 14.05 -8.23
N HIS A 168 13.64 14.42 -7.09
CA HIS A 168 13.51 15.82 -6.66
C HIS A 168 14.31 16.17 -5.41
N PHE A 169 14.89 15.18 -4.74
CA PHE A 169 15.73 15.39 -3.57
C PHE A 169 16.95 14.44 -3.56
N PRO A 170 17.83 14.53 -4.58
CA PRO A 170 18.97 13.61 -4.72
C PRO A 170 19.99 13.74 -3.56
N GLY A 171 19.97 14.83 -2.80
CA GLY A 171 20.82 15.03 -1.63
C GLY A 171 20.22 14.56 -0.30
N LEU A 172 19.08 13.85 -0.31
CA LEU A 172 18.40 13.44 0.92
C LEU A 172 19.28 12.57 1.84
N PHE A 173 20.16 11.75 1.25
CA PHE A 173 21.19 10.97 1.93
C PHE A 173 22.28 10.56 0.94
N SER A 174 23.49 10.27 1.44
CA SER A 174 24.62 9.84 0.61
C SER A 174 24.93 8.36 0.87
N PRO A 175 24.83 7.44 -0.10
CA PRO A 175 25.10 6.04 0.13
C PRO A 175 26.56 5.80 0.56
N THR A 176 26.76 5.32 1.80
CA THR A 176 28.09 5.17 2.41
C THR A 176 28.63 3.74 2.28
N ALA A 177 29.57 3.35 3.15
CA ALA A 177 30.25 2.06 3.15
C ALA A 177 29.30 0.86 3.15
N ARG A 178 29.78 -0.30 2.68
CA ARG A 178 28.99 -1.54 2.57
C ARG A 178 28.27 -1.92 3.87
N GLY A 179 28.93 -1.77 5.02
CA GLY A 179 28.34 -2.09 6.33
C GLY A 179 27.08 -1.27 6.65
N MET A 180 27.10 0.03 6.35
CA MET A 180 25.95 0.91 6.56
C MET A 180 24.79 0.56 5.64
N LYS A 181 25.08 0.16 4.39
CA LYS A 181 24.05 -0.34 3.46
C LYS A 181 23.36 -1.58 4.00
N SER A 182 24.13 -2.54 4.51
CA SER A 182 23.58 -3.74 5.16
C SER A 182 22.76 -3.40 6.41
N ALA A 183 23.24 -2.49 7.26
CA ALA A 183 22.52 -2.02 8.42
C ALA A 183 21.17 -1.39 8.04
N MET A 184 21.14 -0.53 7.02
CA MET A 184 19.90 0.09 6.53
C MET A 184 18.90 -0.96 6.02
N MET A 185 19.36 -1.98 5.29
CA MET A 185 18.47 -3.06 4.82
C MET A 185 17.85 -3.84 5.98
N ILE A 186 18.61 -4.09 7.05
CA ILE A 186 18.11 -4.78 8.25
C ILE A 186 17.07 -3.91 8.96
N VAL A 187 17.38 -2.63 9.20
CA VAL A 187 16.44 -1.69 9.84
C VAL A 187 15.16 -1.56 9.01
N PHE A 188 15.30 -1.42 7.70
CA PHE A 188 14.16 -1.37 6.79
C PHE A 188 13.31 -2.64 6.90
N ALA A 189 13.91 -3.82 6.80
CA ALA A 189 13.20 -5.09 6.92
C ALA A 189 12.47 -5.24 8.26
N ILE A 190 13.10 -4.86 9.38
CA ILE A 190 12.47 -4.89 10.71
C ILE A 190 11.23 -3.99 10.75
N ILE A 191 11.33 -2.76 10.24
CA ILE A 191 10.19 -1.83 10.20
C ILE A 191 9.05 -2.43 9.37
N LEU A 192 9.34 -3.01 8.21
CA LEU A 192 8.33 -3.64 7.36
C LEU A 192 7.65 -4.84 8.05
N VAL A 193 8.43 -5.69 8.73
CA VAL A 193 7.90 -6.84 9.48
C VAL A 193 6.98 -6.37 10.61
N ILE A 194 7.33 -5.30 11.32
CA ILE A 194 6.50 -4.74 12.39
C ILE A 194 5.19 -4.18 11.81
N VAL A 195 5.28 -3.40 10.73
CA VAL A 195 4.11 -2.76 10.11
C VAL A 195 3.16 -3.81 9.51
N GLU A 196 3.67 -4.71 8.69
CA GLU A 196 2.85 -5.76 8.07
C GLU A 196 2.38 -6.77 9.11
N GLY A 197 3.23 -7.16 10.06
CA GLY A 197 2.85 -8.01 11.19
C GLY A 197 1.65 -7.43 11.95
N ASN A 198 1.63 -6.12 12.20
CA ASN A 198 0.47 -5.45 12.79
C ASN A 198 -0.78 -5.50 11.89
N ALA A 199 -0.64 -5.54 10.57
CA ALA A 199 -1.77 -5.65 9.64
C ALA A 199 -2.38 -7.07 9.62
N VAL A 200 -1.54 -8.12 9.60
CA VAL A 200 -1.98 -9.50 9.36
C VAL A 200 -2.24 -10.29 10.64
N VAL A 201 -1.50 -10.02 11.73
CA VAL A 201 -1.50 -10.85 12.95
C VAL A 201 -2.51 -10.34 13.98
N GLY A 202 -3.16 -11.27 14.68
CA GLY A 202 -4.06 -10.98 15.80
C GLY A 202 -5.46 -10.51 15.39
N PRO A 203 -6.34 -10.23 16.37
CA PRO A 203 -7.73 -9.87 16.12
C PRO A 203 -7.83 -8.59 15.29
N ALA A 204 -8.73 -8.59 14.30
CA ALA A 204 -9.07 -7.39 13.52
C ALA A 204 -10.30 -6.67 14.08
N THR A 205 -10.90 -7.19 15.16
CA THR A 205 -12.07 -6.62 15.81
C THR A 205 -11.65 -5.44 16.73
N PRO A 206 -12.43 -4.34 16.79
CA PRO A 206 -12.02 -3.12 17.50
C PRO A 206 -11.73 -3.31 19.00
N ASP A 207 -12.47 -4.22 19.66
CA ASP A 207 -12.38 -4.53 21.08
C ASP A 207 -11.06 -5.18 21.49
N LYS A 208 -10.47 -6.00 20.60
CA LYS A 208 -9.24 -6.76 20.84
C LYS A 208 -8.08 -6.36 19.92
N ALA A 209 -8.23 -5.22 19.23
CA ALA A 209 -7.23 -4.68 18.32
C ALA A 209 -5.96 -4.24 19.07
N SER A 210 -4.78 -4.49 18.48
CA SER A 210 -3.51 -3.92 18.94
C SER A 210 -3.56 -2.39 18.93
N ALA A 211 -2.66 -1.73 19.67
CA ALA A 211 -2.55 -0.27 19.66
C ALA A 211 -2.37 0.30 18.24
N GLY A 212 -1.55 -0.35 17.41
CA GLY A 212 -1.37 0.03 16.00
C GLY A 212 -2.67 -0.08 15.19
N LYS A 213 -3.44 -1.16 15.34
CA LYS A 213 -4.75 -1.30 14.66
C LYS A 213 -5.78 -0.27 15.17
N LYS A 214 -5.74 0.06 16.46
CA LYS A 214 -6.59 1.12 17.03
C LYS A 214 -6.23 2.48 16.43
N LEU A 215 -4.94 2.81 16.31
CA LEU A 215 -4.49 4.03 15.64
C LEU A 215 -4.99 4.08 14.18
N LEU A 216 -4.82 3.00 13.42
CA LEU A 216 -5.26 2.90 12.04
C LEU A 216 -6.78 2.86 11.87
N SER A 217 -7.56 2.67 12.94
CA SER A 217 -9.02 2.59 12.84
C SER A 217 -9.68 3.91 12.42
N THR A 218 -8.96 5.02 12.56
CA THR A 218 -9.41 6.38 12.20
C THR A 218 -8.62 6.91 11.00
N VAL A 219 -9.25 7.81 10.24
CA VAL A 219 -8.59 8.50 9.12
C VAL A 219 -7.40 9.32 9.63
N ASN A 220 -7.62 10.16 10.66
CA ASN A 220 -6.56 10.98 11.23
C ASN A 220 -5.39 10.15 11.77
N GLY A 221 -5.66 9.07 12.50
CA GLY A 221 -4.62 8.19 13.01
C GLY A 221 -3.83 7.49 11.91
N THR A 222 -4.50 7.07 10.82
CA THR A 222 -3.85 6.50 9.63
C THR A 222 -2.92 7.50 8.96
N LEU A 223 -3.36 8.75 8.79
CA LEU A 223 -2.55 9.81 8.16
C LEU A 223 -1.32 10.15 9.01
N TRP A 224 -1.52 10.42 10.32
CA TRP A 224 -0.42 10.75 11.22
C TRP A 224 0.58 9.59 11.35
N ALA A 225 0.10 8.34 11.41
CA ALA A 225 0.97 7.18 11.39
C ALA A 225 1.87 7.15 10.14
N GLY A 226 1.35 7.54 8.97
CA GLY A 226 2.12 7.55 7.73
C GLY A 226 3.19 8.65 7.71
N PHE A 227 2.86 9.85 8.20
CA PHE A 227 3.85 10.93 8.34
C PHE A 227 4.93 10.60 9.37
N VAL A 228 4.54 10.05 10.53
CA VAL A 228 5.49 9.60 11.55
C VAL A 228 6.39 8.49 11.00
N LEU A 229 5.83 7.50 10.29
CA LEU A 229 6.61 6.44 9.67
C LEU A 229 7.59 7.00 8.61
N THR A 230 7.15 8.00 7.83
CA THR A 230 8.03 8.71 6.88
C THR A 230 9.20 9.38 7.61
N ALA A 231 8.93 10.08 8.72
CA ALA A 231 9.96 10.70 9.54
C ALA A 231 10.94 9.65 10.12
N ILE A 232 10.43 8.51 10.62
CA ILE A 232 11.26 7.40 11.12
C ILE A 232 12.21 6.91 10.02
N PHE A 233 11.71 6.66 8.81
CA PHE A 233 12.58 6.22 7.71
C PHE A 233 13.63 7.27 7.34
N VAL A 234 13.26 8.56 7.26
CA VAL A 234 14.20 9.63 6.94
C VAL A 234 15.27 9.78 8.03
N ILE A 235 14.87 9.71 9.31
CA ILE A 235 15.81 9.79 10.44
C ILE A 235 16.75 8.59 10.43
N ALA A 236 16.24 7.37 10.24
CA ALA A 236 17.06 6.17 10.14
C ALA A 236 18.08 6.27 8.99
N LEU A 237 17.64 6.71 7.81
CA LEU A 237 18.53 6.95 6.67
C LEU A 237 19.61 7.99 7.00
N LYS A 238 19.25 9.12 7.63
CA LYS A 238 20.22 10.16 7.99
C LYS A 238 21.23 9.71 9.04
N ILE A 239 20.83 8.88 10.01
CA ILE A 239 21.74 8.36 11.03
C ILE A 239 22.70 7.32 10.44
N ILE A 240 22.23 6.52 9.48
CA ILE A 240 23.02 5.41 8.91
C ILE A 240 23.87 5.88 7.71
N PHE A 241 23.41 6.86 6.94
CA PHE A 241 24.08 7.35 5.73
C PHE A 241 24.63 8.79 5.84
N GLY A 242 24.33 9.51 6.92
CA GLY A 242 25.00 10.77 7.26
C GLY A 242 26.30 10.52 8.00
#